data_AF-A0AAD8A3U6-F1
#
_entry.id   AF-A0AAD8A3U6-F1
#
_cell.length_a   1.000
_cell.length_b   1.000
_cell.length_c   1.000
_cell.angle_alpha   90.00
_cell.angle_beta   90.00
_cell.angle_gamma   90.00
#
_symmetry.space_group_name_H-M   'P 1'
#
loop_
_entity.id
_entity.type
_entity.pdbx_description
1 polymer ?
#
loop_
_entity_poly.entity_id
_entity_poly.type
_entity_poly.pdbx_seq_one_letter_code
_entity_poly.pdbx_strand_id
1 'polypeptide(L)'
;EVSKRSRDSNVPSPSPADSSQGPAKPESTAISSGAGTAALCCCQIKSQLFVSSRSQNGGVPAELYCQAMDTLDDRQVGCCNAVSSHDTRLFRPSRRVPFLILCDVHMQRLLRHNCCPGCGVFCTQ
;
A
#
# COMPACT_ATOMS: atom_id res chain seq x y z
N GLU A 1 -44.84 21.16 21.25
CA GLU A 1 -45.32 20.07 20.37
C GLU A 1 -44.42 19.96 19.16
N VAL A 2 -44.05 18.74 18.80
CA VAL A 2 -42.98 18.41 17.84
C VAL A 2 -43.52 18.46 16.41
N SER A 3 -42.96 19.33 15.57
CA SER A 3 -43.27 19.37 14.13
C SER A 3 -42.43 18.32 13.39
N LYS A 4 -43.03 17.17 13.07
CA LYS A 4 -42.41 16.09 12.27
C LYS A 4 -42.33 16.53 10.81
N ARG A 5 -41.11 16.78 10.31
CA ARG A 5 -40.85 16.89 8.86
C ARG A 5 -40.85 15.49 8.25
N SER A 6 -41.89 15.19 7.47
CA SER A 6 -41.98 14.00 6.62
C SER A 6 -40.87 14.04 5.57
N ARG A 7 -39.92 13.10 5.61
CA ARG A 7 -38.99 12.87 4.49
C ARG A 7 -39.70 11.97 3.48
N ASP A 8 -40.02 12.55 2.34
CA ASP A 8 -40.52 11.85 1.17
C ASP A 8 -39.50 10.79 0.73
N SER A 9 -39.86 9.52 0.88
CA SER A 9 -39.02 8.38 0.50
C SER A 9 -39.41 7.93 -0.90
N ASN A 10 -38.88 8.59 -1.93
CA ASN A 10 -38.99 8.12 -3.30
C ASN A 10 -37.70 8.43 -4.09
N VAL A 11 -36.64 7.68 -3.80
CA VAL A 11 -35.46 7.59 -4.67
C VAL A 11 -35.39 6.15 -5.16
N PRO A 12 -35.51 5.87 -6.47
CA PRO A 12 -35.40 4.51 -6.97
C PRO A 12 -33.98 4.00 -6.75
N SER A 13 -33.85 2.79 -6.19
CA SER A 13 -32.58 2.10 -6.06
C SER A 13 -31.93 1.92 -7.44
N PRO A 14 -30.62 2.19 -7.61
CA PRO A 14 -29.96 1.90 -8.88
C PRO A 14 -29.91 0.37 -9.07
N SER A 15 -30.51 -0.12 -10.15
CA SER A 15 -30.42 -1.53 -10.57
C SER A 15 -28.97 -1.91 -10.85
N PRO A 16 -28.55 -3.16 -10.56
CA PRO A 16 -27.23 -3.63 -10.96
C PRO A 16 -27.18 -3.69 -12.49
N ALA A 17 -26.23 -2.94 -13.07
CA ALA A 17 -25.94 -3.02 -14.49
C ALA A 17 -25.40 -4.42 -14.81
N ASP A 18 -26.13 -5.14 -15.66
CA ASP A 18 -25.59 -6.27 -16.41
C ASP A 18 -24.45 -5.74 -17.28
N SER A 19 -23.22 -6.14 -16.96
CA SER A 19 -22.04 -5.73 -17.70
C SER A 19 -21.16 -6.96 -17.85
N SER A 20 -21.25 -7.56 -19.02
CA SER A 20 -20.47 -8.70 -19.50
C SER A 20 -18.99 -8.36 -19.74
N GLN A 21 -18.43 -7.38 -19.02
CA GLN A 21 -17.03 -7.00 -19.11
C GLN A 21 -16.30 -7.46 -17.85
N GLY A 22 -15.53 -8.54 -18.02
CA GLY A 22 -14.55 -8.95 -17.02
C GLY A 22 -13.59 -7.80 -16.68
N PRO A 23 -13.02 -7.80 -15.46
CA PRO A 23 -12.16 -6.70 -15.01
C PRO A 23 -11.03 -6.46 -16.03
N ALA A 24 -10.88 -5.20 -16.44
CA ALA A 24 -9.83 -4.79 -17.37
C ALA A 24 -8.47 -5.19 -16.79
N LYS A 25 -7.76 -6.08 -17.50
CA LYS A 25 -6.42 -6.51 -17.13
C LYS A 25 -5.48 -5.32 -17.39
N PRO A 26 -4.83 -4.72 -16.37
CA PRO A 26 -3.95 -3.58 -16.61
C PRO A 26 -2.75 -4.02 -17.47
N GLU A 27 -2.46 -3.26 -18.51
CA GLU A 27 -1.29 -3.46 -19.37
C GLU A 27 0.00 -3.23 -18.57
N SER A 28 0.93 -4.18 -18.68
CA SER A 28 2.19 -4.13 -17.96
C SER A 28 3.14 -3.13 -18.63
N THR A 29 3.31 -1.94 -18.06
CA THR A 29 4.27 -0.91 -18.53
C THR A 29 5.71 -1.21 -18.12
N ALA A 30 6.11 -2.47 -18.21
CA ALA A 30 7.51 -2.89 -18.05
C ALA A 30 8.30 -2.37 -19.25
N ILE A 31 8.93 -1.21 -19.08
CA ILE A 31 9.95 -0.72 -20.00
C ILE A 31 11.12 -1.71 -20.01
N SER A 32 11.31 -2.40 -21.14
CA SER A 32 12.48 -3.22 -21.39
C SER A 32 13.43 -2.49 -22.34
N SER A 33 14.70 -2.48 -21.93
CA SER A 33 15.91 -2.41 -22.76
C SER A 33 16.21 -1.08 -23.47
N GLY A 34 17.06 -0.28 -22.82
CA GLY A 34 17.76 0.84 -23.47
C GLY A 34 18.69 1.59 -22.51
N ALA A 35 19.99 1.28 -22.57
CA ALA A 35 21.12 2.03 -22.02
C ALA A 35 21.18 2.31 -20.49
N GLY A 36 22.00 1.50 -19.80
CA GLY A 36 22.59 1.83 -18.50
C GLY A 36 21.85 1.28 -17.28
N THR A 37 22.53 0.48 -16.47
CA THR A 37 22.10 -0.01 -15.14
C THR A 37 21.97 1.09 -14.07
N ALA A 38 21.73 2.33 -14.49
CA ALA A 38 21.65 3.49 -13.63
C ALA A 38 20.28 3.56 -12.93
N ALA A 39 20.24 2.99 -11.72
CA ALA A 39 19.31 3.25 -10.62
C ALA A 39 17.80 2.99 -10.85
N LEU A 40 17.43 1.71 -11.05
CA LEU A 40 16.02 1.29 -11.02
C LEU A 40 15.41 1.21 -9.61
N CYS A 41 16.23 1.01 -8.56
CA CYS A 41 15.73 0.78 -7.20
C CYS A 41 16.06 1.92 -6.23
N CYS A 42 15.15 2.11 -5.27
CA CYS A 42 15.28 3.03 -4.14
C CYS A 42 15.41 2.28 -2.81
N CYS A 43 15.62 0.97 -2.82
CA CYS A 43 15.56 0.10 -1.64
C CYS A 43 16.47 0.54 -0.49
N GLN A 44 17.65 1.09 -0.81
CA GLN A 44 18.63 1.55 0.18
C GLN A 44 18.63 3.09 0.36
N ILE A 45 17.76 3.81 -0.37
CA ILE A 45 17.65 5.25 -0.24
C ILE A 45 16.89 5.57 1.05
N LYS A 46 17.58 6.25 1.97
CA LYS A 46 16.98 6.72 3.22
C LYS A 46 16.09 7.93 2.94
N SER A 47 14.77 7.75 2.98
CA SER A 47 13.81 8.85 2.84
C SER A 47 13.85 9.76 4.06
N GLN A 48 13.56 11.05 3.91
CA GLN A 48 13.34 11.95 5.06
C GLN A 48 11.87 11.98 5.50
N LEU A 49 11.07 11.00 5.06
CA LEU A 49 9.65 10.92 5.34
C LEU A 49 9.41 9.93 6.47
N PHE A 50 8.59 10.34 7.42
CA PHE A 50 8.25 9.57 8.61
C PHE A 50 6.75 9.62 8.83
N VAL A 51 6.23 8.57 9.42
CA VAL A 51 4.87 8.55 9.97
C VAL A 51 4.99 8.37 11.48
N SER A 52 4.25 9.22 12.22
CA SER A 52 4.17 9.11 13.66
C SER A 52 2.73 8.82 14.08
N SER A 53 2.57 7.81 14.95
CA SER A 53 1.29 7.48 15.56
C SER A 53 1.10 8.09 16.96
N ARG A 54 2.02 8.99 17.35
CA ARG A 54 1.87 9.77 18.58
C ARG A 54 0.61 10.63 18.49
N SER A 55 -0.25 10.51 19.49
CA SER A 55 -1.43 11.36 19.61
C SER A 55 -1.01 12.80 19.90
N GLN A 56 -1.48 13.75 19.10
CA GLN A 56 -1.23 15.17 19.32
C GLN A 56 -1.97 15.72 20.55
N ASN A 57 -3.00 15.00 21.03
CA ASN A 57 -3.89 15.44 22.12
C ASN A 57 -3.77 14.58 23.39
N GLY A 58 -2.61 13.93 23.61
CA GLY A 58 -2.37 13.11 24.81
C GLY A 58 -3.18 11.81 24.89
N GLY A 59 -3.81 11.40 23.80
CA GLY A 59 -4.49 10.10 23.70
C GLY A 59 -3.49 8.94 23.55
N VAL A 60 -4.01 7.71 23.67
CA VAL A 60 -3.22 6.50 23.45
C VAL A 60 -2.69 6.50 22.00
N PRO A 61 -1.36 6.31 21.78
CA PRO A 61 -0.80 6.26 20.44
C PRO A 61 -1.40 5.07 19.67
N ALA A 62 -1.74 5.31 18.40
CA ALA A 62 -2.28 4.24 17.55
C ALA A 62 -1.16 3.24 17.19
N GLU A 63 -1.51 1.97 17.06
CA GLU A 63 -0.56 0.97 16.56
C GLU A 63 -0.42 1.11 15.04
N LEU A 64 0.82 0.97 14.55
CA LEU A 64 1.12 0.98 13.11
C LEU A 64 1.34 -0.45 12.65
N TYR A 65 0.76 -0.80 11.51
CA TYR A 65 0.91 -2.11 10.88
C TYR A 65 1.62 -2.00 9.54
N CYS A 66 2.33 -3.07 9.18
CA CYS A 66 3.00 -3.18 7.90
C CYS A 66 2.01 -3.13 6.73
N GLN A 67 2.41 -2.49 5.63
CA GLN A 67 1.63 -2.37 4.40
C GLN A 67 2.22 -3.18 3.24
N ALA A 68 3.18 -4.06 3.52
CA ALA A 68 3.78 -4.90 2.50
C ALA A 68 2.79 -5.94 1.97
N MET A 69 2.89 -6.22 0.67
CA MET A 69 2.19 -7.30 0.00
C MET A 69 3.20 -8.36 -0.42
N ASP A 70 2.95 -9.62 -0.07
CA ASP A 70 3.73 -10.78 -0.47
C ASP A 70 3.02 -11.58 -1.56
N THR A 71 3.80 -12.27 -2.40
CA THR A 71 3.28 -13.36 -3.22
C THR A 71 3.54 -14.69 -2.51
N LEU A 72 2.48 -15.46 -2.28
CA LEU A 72 2.49 -16.82 -1.75
C LEU A 72 1.56 -17.67 -2.63
N ASP A 73 2.09 -18.74 -3.23
CA ASP A 73 1.33 -19.65 -4.12
C ASP A 73 0.50 -18.91 -5.19
N ASP A 74 1.14 -17.98 -5.91
CA ASP A 74 0.53 -17.11 -6.93
C ASP A 74 -0.61 -16.19 -6.43
N ARG A 75 -0.78 -16.07 -5.11
CA ARG A 75 -1.75 -15.17 -4.48
C ARG A 75 -1.05 -14.05 -3.74
N GLN A 76 -1.67 -12.88 -3.75
CA GLN A 76 -1.19 -11.72 -3.01
C GLN A 76 -1.76 -11.73 -1.59
N VAL A 77 -0.89 -11.59 -0.59
CA VAL A 77 -1.26 -11.58 0.83
C VAL A 77 -0.65 -10.36 1.50
N GLY A 78 -1.45 -9.63 2.28
CA GLY A 78 -0.97 -8.49 3.07
C GLY A 78 -0.26 -8.94 4.34
N CYS A 79 0.78 -8.21 4.72
CA CYS A 79 1.42 -8.38 6.02
C CYS A 79 0.56 -7.75 7.12
N CYS A 80 0.45 -8.41 8.27
CA CYS A 80 -0.29 -7.91 9.44
C CYS A 80 0.61 -7.64 10.65
N ASN A 81 1.93 -7.69 10.48
CA ASN A 81 2.87 -7.48 11.58
C ASN A 81 2.85 -6.02 12.05
N ALA A 82 2.84 -5.82 13.36
CA ALA A 82 3.02 -4.52 13.98
C ALA A 82 4.42 -3.96 13.70
N VAL A 83 4.52 -2.63 13.64
CA VAL A 83 5.78 -1.91 13.52
C VAL A 83 6.29 -1.54 14.91
N SER A 84 7.58 -1.75 15.14
CA SER A 84 8.22 -1.61 16.46
C SER A 84 8.25 -0.17 17.02
N SER A 85 8.15 0.84 16.17
CA SER A 85 8.26 2.26 16.56
C SER A 85 7.02 3.07 16.20
N HIS A 86 6.59 3.93 17.15
CA HIS A 86 5.57 4.97 16.93
C HIS A 86 6.02 6.10 16.01
N ASP A 87 7.29 6.12 15.61
CA ASP A 87 7.85 7.04 14.64
C ASP A 87 8.73 6.24 13.68
N THR A 88 8.17 5.92 12.52
CA THR A 88 8.80 5.00 11.56
C THR A 88 9.06 5.71 10.25
N ARG A 89 10.24 5.45 9.68
CA ARG A 89 10.63 5.96 8.38
C ARG A 89 9.82 5.24 7.30
N LEU A 90 9.43 5.97 6.27
CA LEU A 90 8.75 5.37 5.13
C LEU A 90 9.75 4.88 4.08
N PHE A 91 9.47 3.73 3.46
CA PHE A 91 10.37 3.09 2.49
C PHE A 91 9.69 2.88 1.15
N ARG A 92 10.46 2.72 0.08
CA ARG A 92 9.94 2.30 -1.22
C ARG A 92 10.99 1.58 -2.07
N PRO A 93 10.59 0.62 -2.92
CA PRO A 93 11.52 -0.09 -3.80
C PRO A 93 11.92 0.71 -5.04
N SER A 94 11.14 1.71 -5.47
CA SER A 94 11.44 2.55 -6.64
C SER A 94 10.67 3.87 -6.61
N ARG A 95 10.89 4.75 -7.60
CA ARG A 95 10.09 5.98 -7.76
C ARG A 95 8.64 5.76 -8.18
N ARG A 96 8.32 4.58 -8.73
CA ARG A 96 6.99 4.23 -9.26
C ARG A 96 6.08 3.64 -8.18
N VAL A 97 6.67 3.04 -7.15
CA VAL A 97 5.94 2.48 -6.01
C VAL A 97 5.81 3.56 -4.92
N PRO A 98 4.62 3.75 -4.32
CA PRO A 98 4.45 4.69 -3.22
C PRO A 98 5.29 4.30 -2.00
N PHE A 99 5.41 5.24 -1.08
CA PHE A 99 6.02 4.98 0.20
C PHE A 99 5.15 4.04 1.04
N LEU A 100 5.79 3.11 1.75
CA LEU A 100 5.18 2.06 2.55
C LEU A 100 5.68 2.11 3.99
N ILE A 101 4.80 1.74 4.91
CA ILE A 101 5.14 1.38 6.29
C ILE A 101 5.56 -0.09 6.30
N LEU A 102 6.77 -0.41 6.76
CA LEU A 102 7.30 -1.78 6.79
C LEU A 102 7.57 -2.23 8.24
N CYS A 103 7.25 -3.48 8.57
CA CYS A 103 7.79 -4.13 9.77
C CYS A 103 9.27 -4.48 9.54
N ASP A 104 9.98 -4.86 10.62
CA ASP A 104 11.43 -5.13 10.55
C ASP A 104 11.78 -6.22 9.54
N VAL A 105 10.93 -7.25 9.41
CA VAL A 105 11.11 -8.34 8.43
C VAL A 105 11.04 -7.81 7.00
N HIS A 106 10.00 -7.04 6.65
CA HIS A 106 9.86 -6.49 5.30
C HIS A 106 10.87 -5.39 5.01
N MET A 107 11.31 -4.62 6.02
CA MET A 107 12.41 -3.67 5.87
C MET A 107 13.69 -4.40 5.45
N GLN A 108 14.06 -5.50 6.13
CA GLN A 108 15.24 -6.28 5.78
C GLN A 108 15.13 -6.88 4.36
N ARG A 109 13.96 -7.42 4.01
CA ARG A 109 13.70 -7.95 2.65
C ARG A 109 13.80 -6.87 1.58
N LEU A 110 13.34 -5.65 1.86
CA LEU A 110 13.49 -4.52 0.94
C LEU A 110 14.97 -4.20 0.71
N LEU A 111 15.77 -4.15 1.79
CA LEU A 111 17.21 -3.89 1.72
C LEU A 111 17.99 -4.98 0.98
N ARG A 112 17.47 -6.21 0.95
CA ARG A 112 17.97 -7.33 0.14
C ARG A 112 17.40 -7.38 -1.28
N HIS A 113 16.67 -6.34 -1.69
CA HIS A 113 16.04 -6.22 -3.02
C HIS A 113 15.01 -7.31 -3.33
N ASN A 114 14.30 -7.83 -2.34
CA ASN A 114 13.26 -8.85 -2.54
C ASN A 114 11.88 -8.25 -2.86
N CYS A 115 11.82 -7.00 -3.28
CA CYS A 115 10.60 -6.28 -3.63
C CYS A 115 10.69 -5.78 -5.07
N CYS A 116 9.70 -6.12 -5.90
CA CYS A 116 9.69 -5.72 -7.30
C CYS A 116 9.59 -4.19 -7.43
N PRO A 117 10.57 -3.52 -8.08
CA PRO A 117 10.53 -2.07 -8.24
C PRO A 117 9.41 -1.60 -9.18
N GLY A 118 8.78 -2.50 -9.94
CA GLY A 118 7.64 -2.19 -10.81
C GLY A 118 6.31 -2.15 -10.07
N CYS A 119 6.00 -3.16 -9.26
CA CYS A 119 4.69 -3.33 -8.63
C CYS A 119 4.68 -3.23 -7.09
N GLY A 120 5.83 -3.24 -6.42
CA GLY A 120 5.91 -3.12 -4.96
C GLY A 120 5.61 -4.41 -4.18
N VAL A 121 5.39 -5.53 -4.87
CA VAL A 121 5.14 -6.83 -4.25
C VAL A 121 6.45 -7.48 -3.85
N PHE A 122 6.48 -8.06 -2.66
CA PHE A 122 7.59 -8.81 -2.13
C PHE A 122 7.53 -10.26 -2.62
N CYS A 123 8.60 -10.71 -3.27
CA CYS A 123 8.73 -12.09 -3.69
C CYS A 123 9.22 -12.92 -2.51
N THR A 124 8.61 -14.08 -2.30
CA THR A 124 9.01 -14.99 -1.22
C THR A 124 10.21 -15.84 -1.59
N GLN A 125 10.56 -15.94 -2.89
CA GLN A 125 11.87 -16.35 -3.42
C GLN A 125 12.09 -15.72 -4.81
#